data_AF-A0ABD5BZU5-F1
#
_entry.id   AF-A0ABD5BZU5-F1
#
_cell.length_a   1.000
_cell.length_b   1.000
_cell.length_c   1.000
_cell.angle_alpha   90.00
_cell.angle_beta   90.00
_cell.angle_gamma   90.00
#
_symmetry.space_group_name_H-M   'P 1'
#
loop_
_entity.id
_entity.type
_entity.pdbx_description
1 polymer ?
#
loop_
_entity_poly.entity_id
_entity_poly.type
_entity_poly.pdbx_seq_one_letter_code
_entity_poly.pdbx_strand_id
1 'polypeptide(L)'
;MGNNNTQVTKRRVAISFFLFMIIFLMFLTTLPGFYNIEYLSTPMIVGKFTIGFLCLLLVAYNGASFIYKLLSYFEGLKNKGSD
;
A
#
# COMPACT_ATOMS: atom_id res chain seq x y z
N MET A 1 18.24 -19.26 21.14
CA MET A 1 17.35 -18.27 21.78
C MET A 1 16.65 -17.51 20.66
N GLY A 2 15.53 -18.06 20.15
CA GLY A 2 14.78 -17.42 19.07
C GLY A 2 14.09 -16.18 19.63
N ASN A 3 14.48 -15.02 19.14
CA ASN A 3 13.98 -13.72 19.58
C ASN A 3 12.45 -13.72 19.55
N ASN A 4 11.83 -13.29 20.66
CA ASN A 4 10.39 -13.20 20.82
C ASN A 4 9.84 -12.24 19.76
N ASN A 5 9.43 -12.83 18.64
CA ASN A 5 8.73 -12.20 17.55
C ASN A 5 7.74 -11.19 18.12
N THR A 6 7.93 -9.93 17.75
CA THR A 6 6.88 -8.91 17.86
C THR A 6 5.76 -9.39 16.95
N GLN A 7 4.90 -10.27 17.46
CA GLN A 7 3.90 -10.95 16.67
C GLN A 7 3.04 -9.89 15.99
N VAL A 8 3.00 -9.94 14.66
CA VAL A 8 2.13 -9.05 13.91
C VAL A 8 0.69 -9.34 14.36
N THR A 9 -0.05 -8.30 14.75
CA THR A 9 -1.44 -8.46 15.19
C THR A 9 -2.40 -8.20 14.05
N LYS A 10 -3.63 -8.75 14.13
CA LYS A 10 -4.73 -8.44 13.18
C LYS A 10 -4.86 -6.93 12.94
N ARG A 11 -4.75 -6.12 14.01
CA ARG A 11 -4.81 -4.66 13.96
C ARG A 11 -3.70 -4.06 13.09
N ARG A 12 -2.44 -4.53 13.20
CA ARG A 12 -1.32 -4.03 12.38
C ARG A 12 -1.51 -4.35 10.90
N VAL A 13 -2.02 -5.54 10.59
CA VAL A 13 -2.35 -5.94 9.21
C VAL A 13 -3.45 -5.04 8.65
N ALA A 14 -4.55 -4.85 9.40
CA ALA A 14 -5.68 -4.01 8.99
C ALA A 14 -5.26 -2.56 8.73
N ILE A 15 -4.47 -1.95 9.62
CA ILE A 15 -3.96 -0.58 9.41
C ILE A 15 -3.12 -0.49 8.12
N SER A 16 -2.27 -1.49 7.87
CA SER A 16 -1.42 -1.50 6.67
C SER A 16 -2.23 -1.69 5.39
N PHE A 17 -3.30 -2.50 5.45
CA PHE A 17 -4.27 -2.62 4.36
C PHE A 17 -4.99 -1.30 4.08
N PHE A 18 -5.51 -0.63 5.11
CA PHE A 18 -6.18 0.66 4.94
C PHE A 18 -5.25 1.73 4.35
N LEU A 19 -4.00 1.80 4.81
CA LEU A 19 -3.00 2.71 4.25
C LEU A 19 -2.71 2.39 2.78
N PHE A 20 -2.53 1.12 2.44
CA PHE A 20 -2.37 0.68 1.06
C PHE A 20 -3.57 1.10 0.19
N MET A 21 -4.80 0.87 0.67
CA MET A 21 -6.02 1.23 -0.07
C MET A 21 -6.15 2.73 -0.30
N ILE A 22 -5.88 3.56 0.71
CA ILE A 22 -5.94 5.02 0.57
C ILE A 22 -4.94 5.51 -0.49
N ILE A 23 -3.72 5.00 -0.45
CA ILE A 23 -2.67 5.38 -1.41
C ILE A 23 -2.99 4.85 -2.82
N PHE A 24 -3.54 3.64 -2.92
CA PHE A 24 -3.99 3.07 -4.17
C PHE A 24 -5.12 3.87 -4.80
N LEU A 25 -6.10 4.30 -4.01
CA LEU A 25 -7.18 5.17 -4.48
C LEU A 25 -6.64 6.53 -4.95
N MET A 26 -5.69 7.13 -4.22
CA MET A 26 -5.01 8.35 -4.68
C MET A 26 -4.30 8.13 -6.02
N PHE A 27 -3.59 7.01 -6.19
CA PHE A 27 -2.95 6.66 -7.46
C PHE A 27 -3.96 6.59 -8.62
N LEU A 28 -5.14 5.99 -8.43
CA LEU A 28 -6.16 5.92 -9.48
C LEU A 28 -6.58 7.32 -9.97
N THR A 29 -6.68 8.31 -9.08
CA THR A 29 -7.04 9.69 -9.47
C THR A 29 -5.98 10.39 -10.36
N THR A 30 -4.77 9.83 -10.43
CA THR A 30 -3.68 10.33 -11.28
C THR A 30 -3.68 9.71 -12.67
N LEU A 31 -4.51 8.68 -12.93
CA LEU A 31 -4.60 8.04 -14.23
C LEU A 31 -5.46 8.86 -15.19
N PRO A 32 -5.07 8.99 -16.47
CA PRO A 32 -5.82 9.71 -17.51
C PRO A 32 -7.32 9.36 -17.59
N GLY A 33 -7.70 8.11 -17.30
CA GLY A 33 -9.10 7.68 -17.34
C GLY A 33 -9.99 8.30 -16.25
N PHE A 34 -9.41 8.98 -15.26
CA PHE A 34 -10.14 9.60 -14.14
C PHE A 34 -10.21 11.14 -14.24
N TYR A 35 -9.68 11.75 -15.30
CA TYR A 35 -9.80 13.18 -15.54
C TYR A 35 -9.67 13.52 -17.03
N ASN A 36 -10.42 14.52 -17.49
CA ASN A 36 -10.32 14.99 -18.87
C ASN A 36 -9.05 15.83 -19.06
N ILE A 37 -8.05 15.26 -19.74
CA ILE A 37 -6.76 15.92 -20.04
C ILE A 37 -6.97 17.22 -20.83
N GLU A 38 -7.99 17.28 -21.68
CA GLU A 38 -8.28 18.43 -22.55
C GLU A 38 -8.55 19.74 -21.76
N TYR A 39 -9.00 19.64 -20.51
CA TYR A 39 -9.24 20.81 -19.66
C TYR A 39 -8.06 21.17 -18.76
N LEU A 40 -6.92 20.48 -18.89
CA LEU A 40 -5.72 20.76 -18.10
C LEU A 40 -4.69 21.55 -18.90
N SER A 41 -4.08 22.52 -18.23
CA SER A 41 -2.89 23.18 -18.74
C SER A 41 -1.69 22.22 -18.74
N THR A 42 -0.72 22.45 -19.63
CA THR A 42 0.54 21.69 -19.69
C THR A 42 1.22 21.49 -18.32
N PRO A 43 1.37 22.52 -17.45
CA PRO A 43 1.96 22.30 -16.12
C PRO A 43 1.11 21.41 -15.21
N MET A 44 -0.23 21.45 -15.31
CA MET A 44 -1.10 20.54 -14.55
C MET A 44 -0.93 19.09 -15.02
N ILE A 45 -0.76 18.86 -16.32
CA ILE A 45 -0.51 17.54 -16.89
C ILE A 45 0.82 16.98 -16.35
N VAL A 46 1.90 17.75 -16.44
CA VAL A 46 3.22 17.35 -15.92
C VAL A 46 3.18 17.10 -14.41
N GLY A 47 2.47 17.96 -13.66
CA GLY A 47 2.26 17.79 -12.22
C GLY A 47 1.55 16.48 -11.89
N LYS A 48 0.48 16.15 -12.62
CA LYS A 48 -0.25 14.87 -12.44
C LYS A 48 0.60 13.66 -12.76
N PHE A 49 1.40 13.68 -13.83
CA PHE A 49 2.32 12.57 -14.13
C PHE A 49 3.37 12.39 -13.04
N THR A 50 3.94 13.48 -12.54
CA THR A 50 4.91 13.45 -11.44
C THR A 50 4.29 12.86 -10.17
N ILE A 51 3.09 13.33 -9.79
CA ILE A 51 2.35 12.81 -8.64
C ILE A 51 1.97 11.34 -8.86
N GLY A 52 1.53 10.96 -10.05
CA GLY A 52 1.19 9.58 -10.40
C GLY A 52 2.38 8.64 -10.26
N PHE A 53 3.57 9.06 -10.70
CA PHE A 53 4.80 8.30 -10.53
C PHE A 53 5.19 8.15 -9.05
N LEU A 54 5.06 9.23 -8.27
CA LEU A 54 5.27 9.18 -6.81
C LEU A 54 4.27 8.23 -6.13
N CYS A 55 2.99 8.33 -6.48
CA CYS A 55 1.94 7.47 -5.96
C CYS A 55 2.19 6.00 -6.33
N LEU A 56 2.68 5.69 -7.53
CA LEU A 56 3.04 4.34 -7.93
C LEU A 56 4.10 3.73 -6.99
N LEU A 57 5.15 4.49 -6.68
CA LEU A 57 6.19 4.06 -5.73
C LEU A 57 5.62 3.83 -4.32
N LEU A 58 4.73 4.73 -3.87
CA LEU A 58 4.08 4.60 -2.58
C LEU A 58 3.13 3.39 -2.53
N VAL A 59 2.37 3.13 -3.59
CA VAL A 59 1.52 1.93 -3.72
C VAL A 59 2.38 0.67 -3.60
N ALA A 60 3.49 0.60 -4.34
CA ALA A 60 4.38 -0.56 -4.30
C ALA A 60 4.95 -0.79 -2.88
N TYR A 61 5.45 0.26 -2.23
CA TYR A 61 6.00 0.16 -0.87
C TYR A 61 4.96 -0.26 0.17
N ASN A 62 3.79 0.37 0.16
CA ASN A 62 2.74 0.08 1.14
C ASN A 62 2.08 -1.28 0.87
N GLY A 63 1.95 -1.67 -0.41
CA GLY A 63 1.50 -3.00 -0.83
C GLY A 63 2.45 -4.08 -0.32
N ALA A 64 3.76 -3.92 -0.53
CA ALA A 64 4.76 -4.85 0.00
C ALA A 64 4.72 -4.93 1.53
N SER A 65 4.61 -3.78 2.23
CA SER A 65 4.48 -3.74 3.69
C SER A 65 3.23 -4.47 4.20
N PHE A 66 2.10 -4.32 3.51
CA PHE A 66 0.86 -5.03 3.82
C PHE A 66 1.03 -6.54 3.64
N ILE A 67 1.53 -6.99 2.48
CA ILE A 67 1.73 -8.41 2.17
C ILE A 67 2.68 -9.04 3.19
N TYR A 68 3.80 -8.39 3.50
CA TYR A 68 4.75 -8.89 4.50
C TYR A 68 4.09 -9.10 5.87
N LYS A 69 3.36 -8.09 6.36
CA LYS A 69 2.65 -8.18 7.64
C LYS A 69 1.56 -9.25 7.63
N LEU A 70 0.86 -9.42 6.51
CA LEU A 70 -0.15 -10.46 6.35
C LEU A 70 0.46 -11.86 6.42
N LEU A 71 1.59 -12.08 5.71
CA LEU A 71 2.31 -13.36 5.73
C LEU A 71 2.87 -13.65 7.13
N SER A 72 3.53 -12.68 7.77
CA SER A 72 4.04 -12.83 9.16
C SER A 72 2.92 -13.08 10.17
N TYR A 73 1.72 -12.52 9.93
CA TYR A 73 0.56 -12.81 10.77
C TYR A 73 0.14 -14.29 10.66
N PHE A 74 0.04 -14.82 9.44
CA PHE A 74 -0.31 -16.23 9.23
C PHE A 74 0.77 -17.19 9.73
N GLU A 75 2.04 -16.88 9.53
CA GLU A 75 3.16 -17.66 10.08
C GLU A 75 3.09 -17.70 11.62
N GLY A 76 2.81 -16.56 12.26
CA GLY A 76 2.61 -16.49 13.71
C GLY A 76 1.36 -17.22 14.23
N LEU A 77 0.36 -17.49 13.38
CA LEU A 77 -0.77 -18.36 13.73
C LEU A 77 -0.41 -19.83 13.59
N LYS A 78 0.25 -20.21 12.49
CA LYS A 78 0.71 -21.58 12.24
C LYS A 78 1.60 -22.09 13.38
N ASN A 79 2.52 -21.27 13.85
CA ASN A 79 3.44 -21.63 14.93
C ASN A 79 2.75 -21.80 16.30
N LYS A 80 1.52 -21.28 16.50
CA LYS A 80 0.75 -21.46 17.73
C LYS A 80 -0.16 -22.69 17.73
N GLY A 81 -0.45 -23.27 16.57
CA GLY A 81 -1.28 -24.47 16.43
C GLY A 81 -0.47 -25.76 16.31
N SER A 82 0.85 -25.68 16.46
CA SER A 82 1.79 -26.80 16.30
C SER A 82 2.43 -27.23 17.63
N ASP A 83 1.99 -26.62 18.74
CA ASP A 83 2.24 -27.02 20.14
C ASP A 83 0.99 -27.74 20.68
#